data_AF-A0A1L7V6K5-F1
#
_entry.id   AF-A0A1L7V6K5-F1
#
_cell.length_a   1.000
_cell.length_b   1.000
_cell.length_c   1.000
_cell.angle_alpha   90.00
_cell.angle_beta   90.00
_cell.angle_gamma   90.00
#
_symmetry.space_group_name_H-M   'P 1'
#
loop_
_entity.id
_entity.type
_entity.pdbx_description
1 polymer ?
#
loop_
_entity_poly.entity_id
_entity_poly.type
_entity_poly.pdbx_seq_one_letter_code
_entity_poly.pdbx_strand_id
1 'polypeptide(L)'
;MGKHLAKLLSQYVDLLLESNGTQQPLPVALEPGVVKRFYPPLLLLIVLTSMCPRRRLGEDPEFDALTGLEPLFRAFVSKIAYLCCTEVGSGAISACAVLQLPDCVQYVIGFNHQSSERHEAIQASIASILRMFSAAPPEHSAERENLRIQALHASLELCKSRVNGYLRSLKVHLQACTEACERESTQESKSTQNEISQILRLLEACFDACHSEPVNHFSVCDLITSLSSFFKSHIFVDVRRRVAREDSMMSTTYWSDFVHVAGRLLTYKRAVDLMDLVSEIWPQLFSDIQICMIPSSSTVVGVLPPNPWKAAQIMSKMTSDASLLDRFAAQLGSLSVHDIDAKVSELWRGAPLPKVHAEVLVHDWLERSEGGIRPERFFNRWKFIGSSKPPCKLCSYFFDEYPTDVQVRPSHQNAYFAWRMPDVYESQGEESSRKRMLVMESIKARIRADVVRILSEKLADGRPHDSSAYISLWRGTAPGPPGNAISLEATTQLLESHTLSKKHEQGSTDRESAKEVVKVLDENHEEELLFKGRSAVRKT
;
A
#
# COMPACT_ATOMS: atom_id res chain seq x y z
N MET A 1 -22.37 49.94 10.42
CA MET A 1 -21.72 48.61 10.58
C MET A 1 -21.45 47.92 9.24
N GLY A 2 -22.45 47.46 8.49
CA GLY A 2 -22.28 46.60 7.29
C GLY A 2 -21.10 46.91 6.34
N LYS A 3 -20.91 48.17 5.91
CA LYS A 3 -19.80 48.56 5.02
C LYS A 3 -18.39 48.27 5.58
N HIS A 4 -18.22 48.25 6.91
CA HIS A 4 -16.95 47.92 7.55
C HIS A 4 -16.72 46.41 7.64
N LEU A 5 -17.80 45.63 7.80
CA LEU A 5 -17.75 44.17 7.80
C LEU A 5 -17.47 43.64 6.37
N ALA A 6 -18.10 44.23 5.36
CA ALA A 6 -17.83 43.92 3.95
C ALA A 6 -16.37 44.20 3.55
N LYS A 7 -15.76 45.29 4.07
CA LYS A 7 -14.34 45.59 3.81
C LYS A 7 -13.40 44.59 4.49
N LEU A 8 -13.70 44.19 5.72
CA LEU A 8 -12.96 43.13 6.43
C LEU A 8 -13.09 41.78 5.71
N LEU A 9 -14.29 41.41 5.27
CA LEU A 9 -14.52 40.18 4.50
C LEU A 9 -13.83 40.20 3.14
N SER A 10 -13.79 41.33 2.43
CA SER A 10 -12.97 41.47 1.22
C SER A 10 -11.51 41.18 1.53
N GLN A 11 -10.91 41.87 2.50
CA GLN A 11 -9.50 41.67 2.85
C GLN A 11 -9.19 40.24 3.34
N TYR A 12 -10.16 39.55 3.94
CA TYR A 12 -10.02 38.14 4.34
C TYR A 12 -10.16 37.18 3.16
N VAL A 13 -11.01 37.49 2.17
CA VAL A 13 -11.12 36.74 0.90
C VAL A 13 -9.88 36.98 0.04
N ASP A 14 -9.36 38.20 -0.02
CA ASP A 14 -8.12 38.55 -0.72
C ASP A 14 -6.94 37.75 -0.12
N LEU A 15 -6.79 37.72 1.22
CA LEU A 15 -5.80 36.89 1.92
C LEU A 15 -5.96 35.38 1.67
N LEU A 16 -7.18 34.87 1.52
CA LEU A 16 -7.43 33.46 1.18
C LEU A 16 -7.17 33.16 -0.30
N LEU A 17 -7.43 34.09 -1.21
CA LEU A 17 -7.17 33.92 -2.64
C LEU A 17 -5.68 34.04 -2.98
N GLU A 18 -4.93 34.91 -2.28
CA GLU A 18 -3.46 34.95 -2.36
C GLU A 18 -2.84 33.58 -1.99
N SER A 19 -3.44 32.82 -1.06
CA SER A 19 -2.96 31.48 -0.68
C SER A 19 -3.08 30.40 -1.77
N ASN A 20 -3.91 30.61 -2.80
CA ASN A 20 -3.96 29.77 -4.00
C ASN A 20 -3.03 30.26 -5.13
N GLY A 21 -2.38 31.42 -4.96
CA GLY A 21 -1.33 31.93 -5.83
C GLY A 21 0.09 31.82 -5.25
N THR A 22 0.25 31.52 -3.96
CA THR A 22 1.56 31.40 -3.33
C THR A 22 2.41 30.30 -3.96
N GLN A 23 3.61 30.66 -4.38
CA GLN A 23 4.72 29.72 -4.47
C GLN A 23 4.81 28.96 -3.15
N GLN A 24 4.83 27.63 -3.18
CA GLN A 24 5.11 26.87 -1.96
C GLN A 24 6.45 27.36 -1.39
N PRO A 25 6.51 27.76 -0.11
CA PRO A 25 7.76 28.26 0.47
C PRO A 25 8.85 27.22 0.27
N LEU A 26 10.05 27.66 -0.13
CA LEU A 26 11.11 26.74 -0.48
C LEU A 26 11.45 25.86 0.73
N PRO A 27 11.50 24.52 0.59
CA PRO A 27 11.82 23.65 1.70
C PRO A 27 13.28 23.84 2.07
N VAL A 28 13.55 23.93 3.38
CA VAL A 28 14.89 24.01 3.96
C VAL A 28 15.71 22.83 3.43
N ALA A 29 16.76 23.13 2.68
CA ALA A 29 17.61 22.10 2.10
C ALA A 29 18.31 21.28 3.19
N LEU A 30 18.33 19.95 3.03
CA LEU A 30 19.18 19.10 3.85
C LEU A 30 20.65 19.34 3.50
N GLU A 31 21.53 19.35 4.50
CA GLU A 31 22.97 19.48 4.25
C GLU A 31 23.46 18.41 3.25
N PRO A 32 24.22 18.80 2.20
CA PRO A 32 24.76 17.84 1.24
C PRO A 32 25.64 16.75 1.87
N GLY A 33 26.22 17.03 3.05
CA GLY A 33 26.97 16.04 3.84
C GLY A 33 26.10 14.93 4.42
N VAL A 34 24.89 15.25 4.90
CA VAL A 34 23.92 14.26 5.44
C VAL A 34 23.36 13.41 4.30
N VAL A 35 22.91 14.04 3.21
CA VAL A 35 22.40 13.36 2.01
C VAL A 35 23.41 12.34 1.46
N LYS A 36 24.65 12.77 1.22
CA LYS A 36 25.73 11.90 0.68
C LYS A 36 26.18 10.79 1.65
N ARG A 37 25.77 10.82 2.92
CA ARG A 37 26.01 9.78 3.92
C ARG A 37 24.84 8.80 4.10
N PHE A 38 23.64 9.12 3.59
CA PHE A 38 22.44 8.30 3.77
C PHE A 38 22.18 7.33 2.61
N TYR A 39 22.25 7.81 1.37
CA TYR A 39 21.85 7.02 0.20
C TYR A 39 22.82 5.90 -0.21
N PRO A 40 24.17 6.06 -0.13
CA PRO A 40 25.07 4.95 -0.45
C PRO A 40 24.93 3.72 0.49
N PRO A 41 24.77 3.88 1.83
CA PRO A 41 24.42 2.77 2.72
C PRO A 41 23.09 2.08 2.38
N LEU A 42 22.05 2.85 2.05
CA LEU A 42 20.76 2.30 1.61
C LEU A 42 20.91 1.46 0.33
N LEU A 43 21.69 1.95 -0.62
CA LEU A 43 21.97 1.25 -1.87
C LEU A 43 22.68 -0.09 -1.61
N LEU A 44 23.70 -0.10 -0.74
CA LEU A 44 24.40 -1.33 -0.35
C LEU A 44 23.46 -2.32 0.38
N LEU A 45 22.57 -1.84 1.24
CA LEU A 45 21.54 -2.67 1.90
C LEU A 45 20.63 -3.35 0.86
N ILE A 46 20.17 -2.62 -0.15
CA ILE A 46 19.31 -3.16 -1.22
C ILE A 46 20.06 -4.20 -2.06
N VAL A 47 21.32 -3.95 -2.39
CA VAL A 47 22.17 -4.91 -3.11
C VAL A 47 22.32 -6.21 -2.30
N LEU A 48 22.80 -6.13 -1.06
CA LEU A 48 22.97 -7.31 -0.19
C LEU A 48 21.64 -8.07 0.04
N THR A 49 20.52 -7.36 0.15
CA THR A 49 19.16 -7.93 0.27
C THR A 49 18.70 -8.69 -0.97
N SER A 50 19.22 -8.34 -2.16
CA SER A 50 18.91 -9.08 -3.40
C SER A 50 19.82 -10.30 -3.63
N MET A 51 20.88 -10.45 -2.82
CA MET A 51 21.92 -11.47 -3.01
C MET A 51 21.96 -12.53 -1.89
N CYS A 52 21.17 -12.36 -0.82
CA CYS A 52 21.05 -13.32 0.28
C CYS A 52 19.65 -13.97 0.31
N PRO A 53 19.52 -15.24 0.76
CA PRO A 53 18.22 -15.83 1.06
C PRO A 53 17.44 -14.99 2.09
N ARG A 54 16.11 -15.00 2.01
CA ARG A 54 15.25 -14.17 2.88
C ARG A 54 14.74 -14.95 4.09
N ARG A 55 14.81 -14.32 5.26
CA ARG A 55 14.19 -14.77 6.51
C ARG A 55 12.67 -14.78 6.32
N ARG A 56 12.00 -15.89 6.64
CA ARG A 56 10.53 -15.93 6.71
C ARG A 56 10.04 -14.98 7.82
N LEU A 57 9.25 -13.98 7.43
CA LEU A 57 8.62 -13.02 8.33
C LEU A 57 7.21 -13.48 8.70
N GLY A 58 6.81 -13.20 9.94
CA GLY A 58 5.46 -13.50 10.44
C GLY A 58 4.36 -12.85 9.59
N GLU A 59 3.19 -13.49 9.61
CA GLU A 59 2.01 -13.16 8.80
C GLU A 59 1.33 -11.85 9.23
N ASP A 60 0.50 -11.30 8.35
CA ASP A 60 -0.38 -10.15 8.62
C ASP A 60 -1.80 -10.73 8.78
N PRO A 61 -2.50 -10.53 9.92
CA PRO A 61 -3.78 -11.18 10.18
C PRO A 61 -4.82 -10.76 9.14
N GLU A 62 -5.55 -11.74 8.59
CA GLU A 62 -6.64 -11.48 7.66
C GLU A 62 -7.92 -11.03 8.36
N PHE A 63 -8.91 -10.62 7.54
CA PHE A 63 -10.26 -10.24 7.97
C PHE A 63 -10.87 -11.22 8.97
N ASP A 64 -10.81 -12.52 8.66
CA ASP A 64 -11.32 -13.64 9.47
C ASP A 64 -10.60 -13.79 10.84
N ALA A 65 -9.49 -13.07 11.06
CA ALA A 65 -8.71 -13.06 12.30
C ALA A 65 -8.78 -11.71 13.06
N LEU A 66 -9.59 -10.75 12.59
CA LEU A 66 -9.77 -9.45 13.24
C LEU A 66 -10.72 -9.54 14.42
N THR A 67 -10.18 -9.84 15.60
CA THR A 67 -10.94 -9.80 16.85
C THR A 67 -11.03 -8.38 17.40
N GLY A 68 -12.23 -7.80 17.36
CA GLY A 68 -12.53 -6.49 17.94
C GLY A 68 -12.58 -5.34 16.93
N LEU A 69 -13.14 -4.22 17.38
CA LEU A 69 -13.50 -3.08 16.51
C LEU A 69 -12.29 -2.36 15.92
N GLU A 70 -11.22 -2.13 16.69
CA GLU A 70 -10.07 -1.38 16.19
C GLU A 70 -9.32 -2.11 15.06
N PRO A 71 -9.00 -3.43 15.15
CA PRO A 71 -8.46 -4.18 14.02
C PRO A 71 -9.36 -4.15 12.77
N LEU A 72 -10.69 -4.22 12.94
CA LEU A 72 -11.65 -4.11 11.85
C LEU A 72 -11.56 -2.76 11.13
N PHE A 73 -11.55 -1.66 11.89
CA PHE A 73 -11.36 -0.30 11.36
C PHE A 73 -10.00 -0.15 10.65
N ARG A 74 -8.91 -0.63 11.25
CA ARG A 74 -7.57 -0.58 10.65
C ARG A 74 -7.50 -1.33 9.31
N ALA A 75 -8.21 -2.47 9.20
CA ALA A 75 -8.36 -3.17 7.93
C ALA A 75 -9.18 -2.35 6.93
N PHE A 76 -10.29 -1.73 7.35
CA PHE A 76 -11.14 -0.89 6.50
C PHE A 76 -10.36 0.27 5.87
N VAL A 77 -9.68 1.09 6.68
CA VAL A 77 -8.83 2.20 6.17
C VAL A 77 -7.77 1.69 5.20
N SER A 78 -7.20 0.50 5.45
CA SER A 78 -6.23 -0.14 4.56
C SER A 78 -6.85 -0.65 3.24
N LYS A 79 -8.14 -1.00 3.21
CA LYS A 79 -8.86 -1.32 1.96
C LYS A 79 -9.26 -0.06 1.19
N ILE A 80 -9.64 1.04 1.84
CA ILE A 80 -9.86 2.33 1.16
C ILE A 80 -8.57 2.74 0.44
N ALA A 81 -7.44 2.72 1.14
CA ALA A 81 -6.13 2.94 0.51
C ALA A 81 -5.88 1.97 -0.67
N TYR A 82 -6.19 0.67 -0.52
CA TYR A 82 -6.03 -0.33 -1.57
C TYR A 82 -6.79 0.00 -2.87
N LEU A 83 -8.02 0.51 -2.77
CA LEU A 83 -8.84 0.88 -3.92
C LEU A 83 -8.38 2.18 -4.59
N CYS A 84 -7.76 3.09 -3.86
CA CYS A 84 -7.15 4.29 -4.46
C CYS A 84 -5.92 3.97 -5.33
N CYS A 85 -5.24 2.84 -5.12
CA CYS A 85 -4.08 2.41 -5.91
C CYS A 85 -4.55 1.85 -7.26
N THR A 86 -4.87 2.70 -8.23
CA THR A 86 -5.53 2.29 -9.49
C THR A 86 -4.61 1.67 -10.55
N GLU A 87 -3.28 1.77 -10.40
CA GLU A 87 -2.29 1.32 -11.38
C GLU A 87 -1.31 0.26 -10.84
N VAL A 88 -0.57 -0.36 -11.75
CA VAL A 88 0.57 -1.23 -11.39
C VAL A 88 1.83 -0.39 -11.17
N GLY A 89 2.47 -0.52 -9.99
CA GLY A 89 3.82 -0.02 -9.78
C GLY A 89 4.18 0.30 -8.33
N SER A 90 5.23 1.10 -8.17
CA SER A 90 5.63 1.76 -6.92
C SER A 90 5.22 3.25 -6.86
N GLY A 91 4.78 3.82 -7.99
CA GLY A 91 4.26 5.18 -8.10
C GLY A 91 2.85 5.34 -7.52
N ALA A 92 1.92 4.46 -7.89
CA ALA A 92 0.52 4.53 -7.44
C ALA A 92 0.27 3.99 -6.01
N ILE A 93 1.32 3.72 -5.22
CA ILE A 93 1.14 3.35 -3.80
C ILE A 93 0.47 4.52 -3.07
N SER A 94 -0.46 4.18 -2.20
CA SER A 94 -1.45 5.07 -1.60
C SER A 94 -1.63 4.77 -0.12
N ALA A 95 -1.93 5.81 0.64
CA ALA A 95 -2.22 5.74 2.07
C ALA A 95 -3.46 6.57 2.40
N CYS A 96 -4.13 6.21 3.48
CA CYS A 96 -5.37 6.83 3.94
C CYS A 96 -5.36 6.96 5.48
N ALA A 97 -5.82 8.11 5.97
CA ALA A 97 -6.24 8.31 7.35
C ALA A 97 -7.72 8.74 7.36
N VAL A 98 -8.43 8.45 8.46
CA VAL A 98 -9.84 8.82 8.61
C VAL A 98 -10.01 9.69 9.85
N LEU A 99 -10.43 10.93 9.60
CA LEU A 99 -10.58 11.97 10.60
C LEU A 99 -12.04 12.21 10.96
N GLN A 100 -12.28 12.54 12.23
CA GLN A 100 -13.54 13.06 12.71
C GLN A 100 -13.49 14.59 12.66
N LEU A 101 -14.36 15.19 11.84
CA LEU A 101 -14.70 16.61 11.89
C LEU A 101 -16.00 16.78 12.70
N PRO A 102 -16.43 18.01 13.06
CA PRO A 102 -17.63 18.20 13.88
C PRO A 102 -18.90 17.59 13.28
N ASP A 103 -19.09 17.77 11.96
CA ASP A 103 -20.33 17.42 11.26
C ASP A 103 -20.17 16.26 10.26
N CYS A 104 -18.94 15.76 10.05
CA CYS A 104 -18.62 14.82 8.97
C CYS A 104 -17.37 13.98 9.26
N VAL A 105 -17.19 12.91 8.47
CA VAL A 105 -15.95 12.11 8.42
C VAL A 105 -15.13 12.54 7.22
N GLN A 106 -13.82 12.76 7.40
CA GLN A 106 -12.90 13.13 6.33
C GLN A 106 -11.86 12.04 6.08
N TYR A 107 -11.86 11.50 4.85
CA TYR A 107 -10.82 10.62 4.35
C TYR A 107 -9.66 11.45 3.81
N VAL A 108 -8.51 11.39 4.46
CA VAL A 108 -7.27 12.07 4.04
C VAL A 108 -6.42 11.05 3.29
N ILE A 109 -6.18 11.27 2.00
CA ILE A 109 -5.57 10.30 1.08
C ILE A 109 -4.34 10.90 0.43
N GLY A 110 -3.22 10.16 0.43
CA GLY A 110 -1.97 10.58 -0.20
C GLY A 110 -1.36 9.47 -1.07
N PHE A 111 -0.50 9.86 -2.00
CA PHE A 111 0.14 8.97 -2.97
C PHE A 111 1.66 9.13 -2.99
N ASN A 112 2.37 8.07 -3.36
CA ASN A 112 3.79 8.15 -3.74
C ASN A 112 3.96 9.08 -4.96
N HIS A 113 3.11 8.93 -5.98
CA HIS A 113 3.03 9.82 -7.14
C HIS A 113 1.70 9.63 -7.88
N GLN A 114 0.94 10.71 -8.07
CA GLN A 114 -0.29 10.75 -8.87
C GLN A 114 -0.55 12.18 -9.40
N SER A 115 -1.28 12.32 -10.52
CA SER A 115 -1.66 13.62 -11.11
C SER A 115 -2.98 14.18 -10.52
N SER A 116 -3.18 15.49 -10.59
CA SER A 116 -4.39 16.16 -10.07
C SER A 116 -5.68 15.69 -10.75
N GLU A 117 -5.67 15.54 -12.07
CA GLU A 117 -6.80 15.02 -12.86
C GLU A 117 -7.24 13.62 -12.36
N ARG A 118 -6.26 12.78 -12.00
CA ARG A 118 -6.51 11.45 -11.43
C ARG A 118 -6.87 11.49 -9.96
N HIS A 119 -6.40 12.47 -9.18
CA HIS A 119 -6.93 12.70 -7.83
C HIS A 119 -8.44 12.94 -7.89
N GLU A 120 -8.92 13.81 -8.78
CA GLU A 120 -10.35 14.10 -8.95
C GLU A 120 -11.14 12.86 -9.38
N ALA A 121 -10.66 12.11 -10.37
CA ALA A 121 -11.29 10.88 -10.83
C ALA A 121 -11.38 9.82 -9.71
N ILE A 122 -10.28 9.55 -9.00
CA ILE A 122 -10.25 8.58 -7.88
C ILE A 122 -11.14 9.06 -6.73
N GLN A 123 -11.12 10.37 -6.41
CA GLN A 123 -11.95 10.97 -5.38
C GLN A 123 -13.45 10.80 -5.68
N ALA A 124 -13.88 11.10 -6.91
CA ALA A 124 -15.26 10.92 -7.33
C ALA A 124 -15.69 9.45 -7.26
N SER A 125 -14.86 8.52 -7.75
CA SER A 125 -15.16 7.09 -7.73
C SER A 125 -15.21 6.49 -6.32
N ILE A 126 -14.25 6.80 -5.45
CA ILE A 126 -14.24 6.32 -4.06
C ILE A 126 -15.42 6.90 -3.27
N ALA A 127 -15.75 8.19 -3.47
CA ALA A 127 -16.92 8.80 -2.84
C ALA A 127 -18.24 8.19 -3.35
N SER A 128 -18.29 7.74 -4.61
CA SER A 128 -19.43 6.99 -5.15
C SER A 128 -19.56 5.61 -4.48
N ILE A 129 -18.48 4.81 -4.50
CA ILE A 129 -18.43 3.46 -3.92
C ILE A 129 -18.80 3.48 -2.42
N LEU A 130 -18.26 4.42 -1.65
CA LEU A 130 -18.61 4.56 -0.23
C LEU A 130 -20.09 4.89 -0.02
N ARG A 131 -20.66 5.83 -0.80
CA ARG A 131 -22.07 6.23 -0.65
C ARG A 131 -23.05 5.12 -0.98
N MET A 132 -22.66 4.10 -1.76
CA MET A 132 -23.50 2.90 -1.96
C MET A 132 -23.92 2.26 -0.63
N PHE A 133 -23.03 2.23 0.35
CA PHE A 133 -23.27 1.63 1.67
C PHE A 133 -23.90 2.57 2.70
N SER A 134 -24.18 3.84 2.34
CA SER A 134 -24.80 4.83 3.24
C SER A 134 -26.25 4.52 3.62
N ALA A 135 -26.92 3.67 2.84
CA ALA A 135 -28.25 3.15 3.11
C ALA A 135 -28.32 1.65 2.74
N ALA A 136 -27.47 0.83 3.38
CA ALA A 136 -27.42 -0.61 3.13
C ALA A 136 -28.81 -1.29 3.33
N PRO A 137 -29.29 -2.11 2.37
CA PRO A 137 -30.53 -2.87 2.53
C PRO A 137 -30.45 -3.90 3.68
N PRO A 138 -31.59 -4.47 4.12
CA PRO A 138 -31.62 -5.48 5.19
C PRO A 138 -30.66 -6.66 4.95
N GLU A 139 -30.14 -7.22 6.04
CA GLU A 139 -29.27 -8.41 5.98
C GLU A 139 -29.94 -9.57 5.24
N HIS A 140 -29.13 -10.33 4.50
CA HIS A 140 -29.55 -11.46 3.64
C HIS A 140 -30.58 -11.12 2.52
N SER A 141 -30.92 -9.85 2.30
CA SER A 141 -31.76 -9.46 1.16
C SER A 141 -31.02 -9.60 -0.18
N ALA A 142 -31.76 -9.93 -1.24
CA ALA A 142 -31.23 -9.97 -2.61
C ALA A 142 -30.73 -8.58 -3.07
N GLU A 143 -31.34 -7.51 -2.56
CA GLU A 143 -30.92 -6.13 -2.79
C GLU A 143 -29.50 -5.87 -2.24
N ARG A 144 -29.16 -6.41 -1.07
CA ARG A 144 -27.83 -6.27 -0.47
C ARG A 144 -26.75 -7.06 -1.22
N GLU A 145 -27.06 -8.26 -1.70
CA GLU A 145 -26.10 -9.01 -2.54
C GLU A 145 -25.90 -8.32 -3.90
N ASN A 146 -26.97 -7.79 -4.51
CA ASN A 146 -26.87 -6.94 -5.71
C ASN A 146 -26.02 -5.69 -5.47
N LEU A 147 -26.13 -5.05 -4.30
CA LEU A 147 -25.30 -3.91 -3.89
C LEU A 147 -23.82 -4.31 -3.79
N ARG A 148 -23.49 -5.45 -3.18
CA ARG A 148 -22.11 -5.99 -3.14
C ARG A 148 -21.56 -6.23 -4.54
N ILE A 149 -22.35 -6.83 -5.45
CA ILE A 149 -21.95 -7.08 -6.85
C ILE A 149 -21.68 -5.75 -7.57
N GLN A 150 -22.55 -4.75 -7.44
CA GLN A 150 -22.35 -3.43 -8.04
C GLN A 150 -21.12 -2.71 -7.46
N ALA A 151 -20.91 -2.78 -6.14
CA ALA A 151 -19.75 -2.17 -5.48
C ALA A 151 -18.43 -2.86 -5.88
N LEU A 152 -18.45 -4.17 -6.13
CA LEU A 152 -17.31 -4.92 -6.68
C LEU A 152 -17.03 -4.49 -8.12
N HIS A 153 -18.05 -4.41 -8.97
CA HIS A 153 -17.90 -3.93 -10.35
C HIS A 153 -17.30 -2.50 -10.39
N ALA A 154 -17.84 -1.57 -9.60
CA ALA A 154 -17.33 -0.20 -9.49
C ALA A 154 -15.88 -0.14 -8.97
N SER A 155 -15.53 -1.01 -8.02
CA SER A 155 -14.16 -1.15 -7.50
C SER A 155 -13.17 -1.69 -8.55
N LEU A 156 -13.63 -2.59 -9.43
CA LEU A 156 -12.83 -3.14 -10.52
C LEU A 156 -12.62 -2.11 -11.65
N GLU A 157 -13.66 -1.40 -12.07
CA GLU A 157 -13.58 -0.34 -13.07
C GLU A 157 -12.63 0.79 -12.67
N LEU A 158 -12.73 1.26 -11.41
CA LEU A 158 -11.79 2.23 -10.85
C LEU A 158 -10.33 1.76 -10.94
N CYS A 159 -10.08 0.46 -10.78
CA CYS A 159 -8.76 -0.15 -10.82
C CYS A 159 -8.42 -0.84 -12.16
N LYS A 160 -9.14 -0.55 -13.26
CA LYS A 160 -9.11 -1.37 -14.48
C LYS A 160 -7.70 -1.65 -15.07
N SER A 161 -6.80 -0.67 -15.13
CA SER A 161 -5.41 -0.89 -15.59
C SER A 161 -4.69 -1.93 -14.71
N ARG A 162 -4.77 -1.75 -13.39
CA ARG A 162 -4.20 -2.68 -12.40
C ARG A 162 -4.88 -4.05 -12.38
N VAL A 163 -6.19 -4.12 -12.55
CA VAL A 163 -6.94 -5.37 -12.70
C VAL A 163 -6.48 -6.12 -13.95
N ASN A 164 -6.38 -5.45 -15.10
CA ASN A 164 -5.88 -6.03 -16.34
C ASN A 164 -4.44 -6.55 -16.21
N GLY A 165 -3.57 -5.81 -15.53
CA GLY A 165 -2.22 -6.28 -15.18
C GLY A 165 -2.23 -7.57 -14.35
N TYR A 166 -3.11 -7.67 -13.35
CA TYR A 166 -3.29 -8.90 -12.57
C TYR A 166 -3.88 -10.04 -13.38
N LEU A 167 -4.87 -9.82 -14.25
CA LEU A 167 -5.48 -10.87 -15.09
C LEU A 167 -4.46 -11.44 -16.10
N ARG A 168 -3.66 -10.59 -16.76
CA ARG A 168 -2.59 -11.01 -17.67
C ARG A 168 -1.53 -11.85 -16.94
N SER A 169 -1.08 -11.40 -15.77
CA SER A 169 -0.11 -12.13 -14.94
C SER A 169 -0.69 -13.45 -14.43
N LEU A 170 -1.95 -13.47 -13.98
CA LEU A 170 -2.65 -14.67 -13.51
C LEU A 170 -2.68 -15.75 -14.59
N LYS A 171 -2.92 -15.39 -15.86
CA LYS A 171 -2.96 -16.34 -16.98
C LYS A 171 -1.63 -17.10 -17.11
N VAL A 172 -0.51 -16.39 -17.10
CA VAL A 172 0.84 -16.96 -17.20
C VAL A 172 1.13 -17.91 -16.02
N HIS A 173 0.77 -17.52 -14.80
CA HIS A 173 1.05 -18.35 -13.63
C HIS A 173 0.14 -19.59 -13.54
N LEU A 174 -1.15 -19.47 -13.91
CA LEU A 174 -2.06 -20.63 -14.01
C LEU A 174 -1.55 -21.64 -15.04
N GLN A 175 -1.14 -21.18 -16.24
CA GLN A 175 -0.58 -22.05 -17.28
C GLN A 175 0.66 -22.82 -16.78
N ALA A 176 1.61 -22.13 -16.14
CA ALA A 176 2.80 -22.77 -15.57
C ALA A 176 2.47 -23.77 -14.43
N CYS A 177 1.42 -23.50 -13.63
CA CYS A 177 0.91 -24.44 -12.63
C CYS A 177 0.30 -25.70 -13.28
N THR A 178 -0.50 -25.54 -14.35
CA THR A 178 -1.09 -26.66 -15.11
C THR A 178 -0.01 -27.59 -15.66
N GLU A 179 0.99 -27.05 -16.37
CA GLU A 179 2.12 -27.85 -16.87
C GLU A 179 2.89 -28.58 -15.76
N ALA A 180 2.98 -27.98 -14.57
CA ALA A 180 3.67 -28.60 -13.44
C ALA A 180 2.91 -29.82 -12.91
N CYS A 181 1.58 -29.73 -12.84
CA CYS A 181 0.74 -30.88 -12.50
C CYS A 181 0.82 -32.00 -13.56
N GLU A 182 0.90 -31.64 -14.85
CA GLU A 182 1.08 -32.60 -15.95
C GLU A 182 2.41 -33.37 -15.83
N ARG A 183 3.51 -32.66 -15.56
CA ARG A 183 4.86 -33.23 -15.36
C ARG A 183 4.93 -34.18 -14.17
N GLU A 184 4.12 -33.98 -13.13
CA GLU A 184 4.03 -34.88 -11.97
C GLU A 184 3.12 -36.10 -12.20
N SER A 185 2.05 -35.94 -12.99
CA SER A 185 1.07 -36.98 -13.36
C SER A 185 0.37 -37.76 -12.23
N THR A 186 0.55 -37.37 -10.96
CA THR A 186 -0.09 -38.03 -9.81
C THR A 186 -1.59 -37.76 -9.74
N GLN A 187 -2.34 -38.53 -8.94
CA GLN A 187 -3.78 -38.31 -8.77
C GLN A 187 -4.10 -36.99 -8.05
N GLU A 188 -3.27 -36.57 -7.08
CA GLU A 188 -3.40 -35.24 -6.46
C GLU A 188 -3.12 -34.14 -7.50
N SER A 189 -2.05 -34.30 -8.29
CA SER A 189 -1.69 -33.36 -9.37
C SER A 189 -2.82 -33.19 -10.38
N LYS A 190 -3.48 -34.27 -10.81
CA LYS A 190 -4.64 -34.24 -11.73
C LYS A 190 -5.85 -33.52 -11.15
N SER A 191 -6.14 -33.71 -9.86
CA SER A 191 -7.25 -33.00 -9.20
C SER A 191 -6.97 -31.49 -9.12
N THR A 192 -5.73 -31.12 -8.74
CA THR A 192 -5.26 -29.73 -8.72
C THR A 192 -5.26 -29.10 -10.13
N GLN A 193 -4.87 -29.85 -11.16
CA GLN A 193 -4.89 -29.42 -12.56
C GLN A 193 -6.31 -29.09 -13.05
N ASN A 194 -7.31 -29.90 -12.69
CA ASN A 194 -8.70 -29.72 -13.15
C ASN A 194 -9.29 -28.39 -12.64
N GLU A 195 -9.12 -28.07 -11.36
CA GLU A 195 -9.58 -26.81 -10.75
C GLU A 195 -8.86 -25.59 -11.37
N ILE A 196 -7.53 -25.67 -11.52
CA ILE A 196 -6.70 -24.62 -12.15
C ILE A 196 -7.13 -24.39 -13.60
N SER A 197 -7.45 -25.45 -14.33
CA SER A 197 -7.97 -25.37 -15.70
C SER A 197 -9.38 -24.79 -15.77
N GLN A 198 -10.21 -24.96 -14.74
CA GLN A 198 -11.51 -24.30 -14.64
C GLN A 198 -11.37 -22.79 -14.37
N ILE A 199 -10.47 -22.40 -13.46
CA ILE A 199 -10.15 -21.00 -13.21
C ILE A 199 -9.56 -20.34 -14.47
N LEU A 200 -8.71 -21.06 -15.20
CA LEU A 200 -8.13 -20.58 -16.47
C LEU A 200 -9.21 -20.31 -17.53
N ARG A 201 -10.20 -21.22 -17.70
CA ARG A 201 -11.33 -20.98 -18.62
C ARG A 201 -12.17 -19.76 -18.25
N LEU A 202 -12.43 -19.55 -16.95
CA LEU A 202 -13.14 -18.35 -16.47
C LEU A 202 -12.33 -17.06 -16.71
N LEU A 203 -11.02 -17.13 -16.55
CA LEU A 203 -10.11 -16.03 -16.86
C LEU A 203 -10.05 -15.72 -18.36
N GLU A 204 -10.14 -16.73 -19.23
CA GLU A 204 -10.20 -16.54 -20.69
C GLU A 204 -11.51 -15.86 -21.10
N ALA A 205 -12.64 -16.24 -20.49
CA ALA A 205 -13.92 -15.54 -20.63
C ALA A 205 -13.96 -14.10 -20.03
N CYS A 206 -12.88 -13.62 -19.42
CA CYS A 206 -12.70 -12.20 -19.06
C CYS A 206 -12.06 -11.38 -20.21
N PHE A 207 -11.36 -12.04 -21.14
CA PHE A 207 -10.71 -11.44 -22.30
C PHE A 207 -11.52 -11.61 -23.60
N ASP A 208 -12.38 -12.62 -23.67
CA ASP A 208 -13.16 -12.93 -24.87
C ASP A 208 -14.35 -11.97 -25.08
N ALA A 209 -14.11 -10.93 -25.87
CA ALA A 209 -15.13 -10.23 -26.64
C ALA A 209 -14.73 -10.20 -28.12
N CYS A 210 -15.69 -10.39 -29.04
CA CYS A 210 -15.40 -10.26 -30.46
C CYS A 210 -14.96 -8.82 -30.80
N HIS A 211 -13.71 -8.69 -31.26
CA HIS A 211 -13.05 -7.47 -31.74
C HIS A 211 -12.60 -6.46 -30.65
N SER A 212 -11.34 -6.59 -30.23
CA SER A 212 -10.41 -5.47 -29.95
C SER A 212 -10.82 -4.37 -28.94
N GLU A 213 -11.74 -4.66 -28.02
CA GLU A 213 -12.26 -3.75 -26.98
C GLU A 213 -12.22 -4.46 -25.59
N PRO A 214 -12.47 -3.78 -24.45
CA PRO A 214 -11.83 -4.12 -23.18
C PRO A 214 -12.40 -5.32 -22.41
N VAL A 215 -11.62 -5.73 -21.38
CA VAL A 215 -11.94 -6.78 -20.41
C VAL A 215 -13.33 -6.60 -19.79
N ASN A 216 -14.10 -7.69 -19.74
CA ASN A 216 -15.44 -7.71 -19.16
C ASN A 216 -15.38 -7.82 -17.62
N HIS A 217 -15.57 -6.71 -16.90
CA HIS A 217 -15.50 -6.70 -15.44
C HIS A 217 -16.64 -7.46 -14.73
N PHE A 218 -17.75 -7.80 -15.40
CA PHE A 218 -18.73 -8.75 -14.87
C PHE A 218 -18.15 -10.18 -14.85
N SER A 219 -17.52 -10.64 -15.95
CA SER A 219 -16.78 -11.92 -15.95
C SER A 219 -15.69 -11.96 -14.86
N VAL A 220 -15.05 -10.82 -14.57
CA VAL A 220 -14.06 -10.70 -13.49
C VAL A 220 -14.69 -10.85 -12.11
N CYS A 221 -15.95 -10.45 -11.90
CA CYS A 221 -16.68 -10.71 -10.65
C CYS A 221 -16.94 -12.22 -10.44
N ASP A 222 -17.31 -12.94 -11.51
CA ASP A 222 -17.52 -14.40 -11.47
C ASP A 222 -16.20 -15.16 -11.26
N LEU A 223 -15.11 -14.71 -11.89
CA LEU A 223 -13.76 -15.22 -11.67
C LEU A 223 -13.32 -15.00 -10.21
N ILE A 224 -13.52 -13.80 -9.66
CA ILE A 224 -13.17 -13.48 -8.25
C ILE A 224 -14.00 -14.31 -7.27
N THR A 225 -15.28 -14.54 -7.56
CA THR A 225 -16.16 -15.41 -6.76
C THR A 225 -15.69 -16.86 -6.81
N SER A 226 -15.32 -17.35 -7.99
CA SER A 226 -14.79 -18.70 -8.19
C SER A 226 -13.42 -18.90 -7.53
N LEU A 227 -12.52 -17.90 -7.60
CA LEU A 227 -11.27 -17.88 -6.85
C LEU A 227 -11.51 -17.91 -5.34
N SER A 228 -12.55 -17.24 -4.83
CA SER A 228 -12.88 -17.20 -3.40
C SER A 228 -13.31 -18.58 -2.90
N SER A 229 -14.13 -19.28 -3.68
CA SER A 229 -14.50 -20.68 -3.43
C SER A 229 -13.31 -21.63 -3.53
N PHE A 230 -12.45 -21.47 -4.54
CA PHE A 230 -11.24 -22.28 -4.70
C PHE A 230 -10.28 -22.12 -3.51
N PHE A 231 -10.05 -20.89 -3.04
CA PHE A 231 -9.17 -20.59 -1.90
C PHE A 231 -9.70 -21.14 -0.55
N LYS A 232 -11.00 -21.46 -0.48
CA LYS A 232 -11.64 -22.15 0.65
C LYS A 232 -11.71 -23.68 0.46
N SER A 233 -11.31 -24.21 -0.70
CA SER A 233 -11.39 -25.64 -1.03
C SER A 233 -10.30 -26.49 -0.36
N HIS A 234 -10.53 -27.80 -0.30
CA HIS A 234 -9.52 -28.76 0.12
C HIS A 234 -8.35 -28.87 -0.88
N ILE A 235 -8.58 -28.60 -2.17
CA ILE A 235 -7.55 -28.62 -3.23
C ILE A 235 -6.50 -27.52 -2.99
N PHE A 236 -6.91 -26.36 -2.47
CA PHE A 236 -5.98 -25.28 -2.10
C PHE A 236 -5.00 -25.66 -0.97
N VAL A 237 -5.25 -26.75 -0.22
CA VAL A 237 -4.28 -27.31 0.73
C VAL A 237 -3.05 -27.88 0.00
N ASP A 238 -3.24 -28.53 -1.15
CA ASP A 238 -2.12 -28.98 -1.99
C ASP A 238 -1.37 -27.81 -2.63
N VAL A 239 -2.08 -26.78 -3.11
CA VAL A 239 -1.46 -25.52 -3.60
C VAL A 239 -0.57 -24.89 -2.53
N ARG A 240 -1.03 -24.78 -1.27
CA ARG A 240 -0.20 -24.30 -0.15
C ARG A 240 1.01 -25.20 0.12
N ARG A 241 0.85 -26.52 0.04
CA ARG A 241 1.93 -27.50 0.16
C ARG A 241 2.99 -27.33 -0.94
N ARG A 242 2.58 -26.96 -2.16
CA ARG A 242 3.44 -26.70 -3.32
C ARG A 242 4.24 -25.41 -3.16
N VAL A 243 3.61 -24.31 -2.74
CA VAL A 243 4.35 -23.06 -2.45
C VAL A 243 5.37 -23.27 -1.32
N ALA A 244 5.01 -24.01 -0.27
CA ALA A 244 5.95 -24.34 0.81
C ALA A 244 7.18 -25.15 0.33
N ARG A 245 7.09 -25.85 -0.82
CA ARG A 245 8.23 -26.48 -1.51
C ARG A 245 9.01 -25.48 -2.37
N GLU A 246 8.36 -24.61 -3.14
CA GLU A 246 9.06 -23.52 -3.86
C GLU A 246 9.92 -22.67 -2.88
N ASP A 247 9.31 -22.24 -1.78
CA ASP A 247 9.93 -21.47 -0.69
C ASP A 247 11.07 -22.21 0.03
N SER A 248 11.12 -23.55 -0.02
CA SER A 248 12.21 -24.32 0.59
C SER A 248 13.35 -24.60 -0.40
N MET A 249 13.07 -24.62 -1.70
CA MET A 249 14.02 -24.95 -2.76
C MET A 249 14.61 -23.72 -3.46
N MET A 250 14.15 -22.50 -3.14
CA MET A 250 14.57 -21.23 -3.79
C MET A 250 14.46 -21.28 -5.32
N SER A 251 13.46 -21.99 -5.84
CA SER A 251 13.46 -22.52 -7.22
C SER A 251 12.59 -21.71 -8.19
N THR A 252 11.63 -22.37 -8.83
CA THR A 252 10.56 -21.71 -9.58
C THR A 252 9.57 -21.06 -8.61
N THR A 253 8.83 -20.05 -9.09
CA THR A 253 7.92 -19.24 -8.28
C THR A 253 6.49 -19.23 -8.85
N TYR A 254 6.11 -20.18 -9.70
CA TYR A 254 4.81 -20.07 -10.39
C TYR A 254 3.64 -20.39 -9.46
N TRP A 255 3.80 -21.22 -8.44
CA TRP A 255 2.77 -21.40 -7.40
C TRP A 255 2.67 -20.14 -6.52
N SER A 256 3.80 -19.61 -6.06
CA SER A 256 3.87 -18.42 -5.19
C SER A 256 3.36 -17.16 -5.91
N ASP A 257 3.80 -16.91 -7.14
CA ASP A 257 3.31 -15.82 -7.98
C ASP A 257 1.81 -15.99 -8.32
N PHE A 258 1.32 -17.21 -8.62
CA PHE A 258 -0.12 -17.49 -8.81
C PHE A 258 -0.96 -17.02 -7.62
N VAL A 259 -0.69 -17.56 -6.43
CA VAL A 259 -1.54 -17.29 -5.26
C VAL A 259 -1.39 -15.83 -4.81
N HIS A 260 -0.21 -15.21 -5.01
CA HIS A 260 -0.05 -13.77 -4.80
C HIS A 260 -1.01 -12.95 -5.69
N VAL A 261 -1.05 -13.21 -6.99
CA VAL A 261 -1.84 -12.43 -7.95
C VAL A 261 -3.34 -12.69 -7.78
N ALA A 262 -3.74 -13.93 -7.57
CA ALA A 262 -5.14 -14.25 -7.23
C ALA A 262 -5.55 -13.61 -5.87
N GLY A 263 -4.66 -13.58 -4.87
CA GLY A 263 -4.89 -12.85 -3.61
C GLY A 263 -5.06 -11.33 -3.78
N ARG A 264 -4.38 -10.72 -4.76
CA ARG A 264 -4.61 -9.31 -5.15
C ARG A 264 -6.00 -9.10 -5.75
N LEU A 265 -6.49 -10.02 -6.58
CA LEU A 265 -7.84 -9.94 -7.16
C LEU A 265 -8.92 -10.17 -6.09
N LEU A 266 -8.75 -11.18 -5.23
CA LEU A 266 -9.63 -11.44 -4.07
C LEU A 266 -9.69 -10.26 -3.08
N THR A 267 -8.67 -9.41 -3.06
CA THR A 267 -8.65 -8.22 -2.21
C THR A 267 -9.74 -7.19 -2.57
N TYR A 268 -10.23 -7.17 -3.82
CA TYR A 268 -11.37 -6.31 -4.21
C TYR A 268 -12.68 -6.78 -3.56
N LYS A 269 -13.04 -8.08 -3.64
CA LYS A 269 -14.22 -8.60 -2.92
C LYS A 269 -14.06 -8.44 -1.41
N ARG A 270 -12.88 -8.72 -0.86
CA ARG A 270 -12.55 -8.51 0.57
C ARG A 270 -12.53 -7.02 0.99
N ALA A 271 -12.62 -6.07 0.06
CA ALA A 271 -12.85 -4.66 0.38
C ALA A 271 -14.35 -4.38 0.47
N VAL A 272 -15.13 -4.85 -0.51
CA VAL A 272 -16.60 -4.76 -0.53
C VAL A 272 -17.25 -5.46 0.67
N ASP A 273 -16.87 -6.71 0.94
CA ASP A 273 -17.37 -7.50 2.08
C ASP A 273 -17.08 -6.81 3.43
N LEU A 274 -15.98 -6.05 3.50
CA LEU A 274 -15.59 -5.27 4.67
C LEU A 274 -16.31 -3.93 4.76
N MET A 275 -16.59 -3.24 3.64
CA MET A 275 -17.46 -2.06 3.65
C MET A 275 -18.86 -2.40 4.15
N ASP A 276 -19.40 -3.53 3.69
CA ASP A 276 -20.76 -3.99 4.02
C ASP A 276 -20.93 -4.40 5.48
N LEU A 277 -19.87 -4.90 6.14
CA LEU A 277 -19.86 -5.13 7.59
C LEU A 277 -19.65 -3.81 8.36
N VAL A 278 -18.81 -2.93 7.85
CA VAL A 278 -18.46 -1.68 8.53
C VAL A 278 -19.58 -0.64 8.46
N SER A 279 -20.47 -0.69 7.47
CA SER A 279 -21.66 0.18 7.37
C SER A 279 -22.73 -0.11 8.42
N GLU A 280 -22.81 -1.34 8.94
CA GLU A 280 -23.69 -1.67 10.06
C GLU A 280 -23.18 -1.09 11.39
N ILE A 281 -21.86 -1.08 11.55
CA ILE A 281 -21.18 -0.72 12.82
C ILE A 281 -20.96 0.80 12.89
N TRP A 282 -20.60 1.43 11.76
CA TRP A 282 -20.37 2.86 11.64
C TRP A 282 -20.95 3.44 10.32
N PRO A 283 -22.28 3.62 10.20
CA PRO A 283 -22.92 4.23 9.03
C PRO A 283 -22.31 5.59 8.64
N GLN A 284 -21.84 6.37 9.62
CA GLN A 284 -21.20 7.68 9.44
C GLN A 284 -19.84 7.63 8.72
N LEU A 285 -19.28 6.44 8.45
CA LEU A 285 -18.14 6.29 7.54
C LEU A 285 -18.55 6.34 6.06
N PHE A 286 -19.86 6.35 5.75
CA PHE A 286 -20.42 6.27 4.40
C PHE A 286 -21.41 7.40 4.10
N SER A 287 -22.14 7.92 5.11
CA SER A 287 -22.90 9.16 5.00
C SER A 287 -22.01 10.40 5.22
N ASP A 288 -22.39 11.53 4.62
CA ASP A 288 -21.81 12.87 4.89
C ASP A 288 -20.27 12.97 4.81
N ILE A 289 -19.67 12.12 3.97
CA ILE A 289 -18.21 12.00 3.84
C ILE A 289 -17.57 13.16 3.06
N GLN A 290 -16.38 13.57 3.52
CA GLN A 290 -15.42 14.37 2.76
C GLN A 290 -14.22 13.50 2.34
N ILE A 291 -13.59 13.85 1.22
CA ILE A 291 -12.31 13.27 0.79
C ILE A 291 -11.34 14.42 0.51
N CYS A 292 -10.14 14.34 1.08
CA CYS A 292 -9.05 15.29 0.89
C CYS A 292 -7.87 14.56 0.23
N MET A 293 -7.56 14.91 -1.02
CA MET A 293 -6.43 14.37 -1.77
C MET A 293 -5.18 15.25 -1.56
N ILE A 294 -4.14 14.69 -0.94
CA ILE A 294 -2.86 15.38 -0.69
C ILE A 294 -2.02 15.37 -1.98
N PRO A 295 -1.47 16.52 -2.43
CA PRO A 295 -0.50 16.58 -3.52
C PRO A 295 0.72 15.67 -3.29
N SER A 296 1.11 14.92 -4.31
CA SER A 296 2.29 14.05 -4.25
C SER A 296 3.59 14.85 -4.05
N SER A 297 4.51 14.33 -3.24
CA SER A 297 5.79 15.01 -2.99
C SER A 297 6.68 15.14 -4.23
N SER A 298 7.49 16.18 -4.28
CA SER A 298 8.52 16.38 -5.31
C SER A 298 9.65 15.35 -5.20
N THR A 299 10.20 14.97 -6.35
CA THR A 299 11.40 14.12 -6.46
C THR A 299 12.67 14.92 -6.26
N VAL A 300 13.70 14.29 -5.66
CA VAL A 300 15.01 14.94 -5.42
C VAL A 300 16.10 14.34 -6.31
N VAL A 301 16.87 15.20 -6.97
CA VAL A 301 18.02 14.84 -7.83
C VAL A 301 19.35 14.95 -7.08
N GLY A 302 20.42 14.34 -7.61
CA GLY A 302 21.79 14.52 -7.10
C GLY A 302 22.08 13.88 -5.73
N VAL A 303 21.21 12.99 -5.24
CA VAL A 303 21.34 12.31 -3.93
C VAL A 303 22.55 11.39 -3.81
N LEU A 304 23.10 10.92 -4.95
CA LEU A 304 24.33 10.15 -5.04
C LEU A 304 25.43 10.96 -5.72
N PRO A 305 26.71 10.80 -5.32
CA PRO A 305 27.86 11.24 -6.11
C PRO A 305 27.83 10.71 -7.56
N PRO A 306 28.36 11.45 -8.57
CA PRO A 306 28.32 11.03 -9.97
C PRO A 306 29.03 9.69 -10.26
N ASN A 307 30.15 9.44 -9.57
CA ASN A 307 30.93 8.21 -9.72
C ASN A 307 30.47 7.17 -8.68
N PRO A 308 30.04 5.96 -9.08
CA PRO A 308 29.69 4.90 -8.15
C PRO A 308 30.82 4.53 -7.19
N TRP A 309 30.50 4.39 -5.91
CA TRP A 309 31.45 3.88 -4.91
C TRP A 309 31.43 2.35 -4.85
N LYS A 310 32.59 1.75 -4.63
CA LYS A 310 32.71 0.32 -4.31
C LYS A 310 32.10 0.00 -2.94
N ALA A 311 31.69 -1.24 -2.71
CA ALA A 311 31.09 -1.67 -1.44
C ALA A 311 31.99 -1.39 -0.21
N ALA A 312 33.31 -1.57 -0.35
CA ALA A 312 34.31 -1.20 0.67
C ALA A 312 34.43 0.32 0.91
N GLN A 313 34.25 1.13 -0.13
CA GLN A 313 34.19 2.59 0.02
C GLN A 313 32.92 3.03 0.75
N ILE A 314 31.78 2.40 0.47
CA ILE A 314 30.52 2.65 1.20
C ILE A 314 30.69 2.29 2.69
N MET A 315 31.21 1.09 3.01
CA MET A 315 31.38 0.65 4.41
C MET A 315 32.39 1.50 5.20
N SER A 316 33.48 1.96 4.59
CA SER A 316 34.41 2.90 5.24
C SER A 316 33.86 4.33 5.43
N LYS A 317 32.67 4.64 4.89
CA LYS A 317 31.88 5.83 5.25
C LYS A 317 30.76 5.55 6.26
N MET A 318 30.47 4.27 6.53
CA MET A 318 29.51 3.82 7.54
C MET A 318 30.17 3.56 8.90
N THR A 319 31.43 3.11 8.93
CA THR A 319 32.17 2.79 10.16
C THR A 319 33.67 3.07 10.05
N SER A 320 34.28 3.39 11.19
CA SER A 320 35.74 3.52 11.37
C SER A 320 36.32 2.37 12.22
N ASP A 321 35.49 1.42 12.66
CA ASP A 321 35.93 0.20 13.35
C ASP A 321 36.64 -0.71 12.34
N ALA A 322 37.98 -0.78 12.45
CA ALA A 322 38.81 -1.64 11.61
C ALA A 322 38.37 -3.11 11.65
N SER A 323 37.97 -3.62 12.82
CA SER A 323 37.55 -5.02 12.96
C SER A 323 36.25 -5.32 12.18
N LEU A 324 35.34 -4.35 12.07
CA LEU A 324 34.16 -4.46 11.20
C LEU A 324 34.53 -4.37 9.72
N LEU A 325 35.52 -3.55 9.35
CA LEU A 325 35.99 -3.41 7.97
C LEU A 325 36.75 -4.67 7.49
N ASP A 326 37.58 -5.26 8.34
CA ASP A 326 38.30 -6.51 8.05
C ASP A 326 37.34 -7.69 7.92
N ARG A 327 36.38 -7.82 8.86
CA ARG A 327 35.28 -8.81 8.75
C ARG A 327 34.49 -8.61 7.46
N PHE A 328 34.15 -7.37 7.10
CA PHE A 328 33.44 -7.07 5.87
C PHE A 328 34.24 -7.45 4.61
N ALA A 329 35.54 -7.15 4.55
CA ALA A 329 36.40 -7.52 3.43
C ALA A 329 36.46 -9.04 3.24
N ALA A 330 36.61 -9.80 4.32
CA ALA A 330 36.56 -11.27 4.29
C ALA A 330 35.17 -11.79 3.87
N GLN A 331 34.09 -11.17 4.36
CA GLN A 331 32.72 -11.54 4.03
C GLN A 331 32.40 -11.28 2.54
N LEU A 332 32.83 -10.16 1.96
CA LEU A 332 32.75 -9.88 0.51
C LEU A 332 33.46 -10.98 -0.29
N GLY A 333 34.67 -11.37 0.10
CA GLY A 333 35.40 -12.47 -0.55
C GLY A 333 34.63 -13.80 -0.52
N SER A 334 33.87 -14.05 0.55
CA SER A 334 33.00 -15.23 0.70
C SER A 334 31.65 -15.16 -0.05
N LEU A 335 31.36 -14.05 -0.74
CA LEU A 335 30.18 -13.84 -1.58
C LEU A 335 30.54 -13.77 -3.08
N SER A 336 31.78 -14.11 -3.43
CA SER A 336 32.42 -13.97 -4.76
C SER A 336 31.77 -14.73 -5.92
N VAL A 337 30.72 -15.52 -5.68
CA VAL A 337 29.85 -16.09 -6.73
C VAL A 337 29.11 -14.97 -7.51
N HIS A 338 29.01 -13.77 -6.93
CA HIS A 338 28.36 -12.62 -7.53
C HIS A 338 29.19 -11.33 -7.34
N ASP A 339 29.33 -10.52 -8.39
CA ASP A 339 30.03 -9.24 -8.31
C ASP A 339 29.15 -8.17 -7.64
N ILE A 340 29.40 -7.97 -6.34
CA ILE A 340 28.75 -6.94 -5.50
C ILE A 340 29.08 -5.53 -5.99
N ASP A 341 30.32 -5.26 -6.43
CA ASP A 341 30.71 -3.95 -6.92
C ASP A 341 30.00 -3.63 -8.24
N ALA A 342 29.86 -4.59 -9.15
CA ALA A 342 29.06 -4.43 -10.37
C ALA A 342 27.58 -4.17 -10.05
N LYS A 343 26.96 -4.92 -9.13
CA LYS A 343 25.55 -4.72 -8.73
C LYS A 343 25.32 -3.38 -8.02
N VAL A 344 26.26 -2.93 -7.20
CA VAL A 344 26.29 -1.56 -6.67
C VAL A 344 26.37 -0.54 -7.81
N SER A 345 27.28 -0.73 -8.76
CA SER A 345 27.49 0.19 -9.90
C SER A 345 26.27 0.29 -10.83
N GLU A 346 25.57 -0.83 -11.05
CA GLU A 346 24.32 -0.95 -11.80
C GLU A 346 23.19 -0.16 -11.13
N LEU A 347 22.90 -0.47 -9.85
CA LEU A 347 21.83 0.21 -9.10
C LEU A 347 22.13 1.70 -8.86
N TRP A 348 23.41 2.10 -8.81
CA TRP A 348 23.83 3.49 -8.66
C TRP A 348 23.59 4.33 -9.93
N ARG A 349 23.82 3.75 -11.11
CA ARG A 349 23.50 4.40 -12.39
C ARG A 349 21.99 4.43 -12.67
N GLY A 350 21.29 3.36 -12.31
CA GLY A 350 19.83 3.25 -12.45
C GLY A 350 19.02 3.75 -11.25
N ALA A 351 19.62 4.56 -10.36
CA ALA A 351 19.03 4.92 -9.08
C ALA A 351 17.73 5.76 -9.26
N PRO A 352 16.56 5.27 -8.84
CA PRO A 352 15.30 5.99 -9.02
C PRO A 352 15.22 7.21 -8.09
N LEU A 353 14.66 8.32 -8.57
CA LEU A 353 14.62 9.58 -7.82
C LEU A 353 13.81 9.43 -6.49
N PRO A 354 14.41 9.75 -5.33
CA PRO A 354 13.71 9.70 -4.05
C PRO A 354 12.52 10.64 -3.94
N LYS A 355 11.46 10.14 -3.31
CA LYS A 355 10.18 10.82 -3.02
C LYS A 355 9.67 10.40 -1.64
N VAL A 356 8.83 11.22 -1.00
CA VAL A 356 8.17 10.85 0.26
C VAL A 356 7.16 9.75 -0.06
N HIS A 357 7.11 8.71 0.76
CA HIS A 357 6.13 7.61 0.57
C HIS A 357 4.79 7.97 1.19
N ALA A 358 3.72 7.40 0.64
CA ALA A 358 2.34 7.80 0.93
C ALA A 358 2.00 7.81 2.43
N GLU A 359 2.46 6.82 3.21
CA GLU A 359 2.19 6.79 4.67
C GLU A 359 2.86 7.97 5.38
N VAL A 360 4.08 8.28 4.99
CA VAL A 360 4.91 9.36 5.55
C VAL A 360 4.40 10.73 5.09
N LEU A 361 3.86 10.83 3.87
CA LEU A 361 3.22 12.02 3.32
C LEU A 361 1.89 12.35 4.02
N VAL A 362 1.05 11.33 4.27
CA VAL A 362 -0.18 11.48 5.07
C VAL A 362 0.17 11.89 6.50
N HIS A 363 1.19 11.28 7.12
CA HIS A 363 1.63 11.68 8.46
C HIS A 363 2.10 13.14 8.55
N ASP A 364 2.98 13.57 7.64
CA ASP A 364 3.48 14.95 7.58
C ASP A 364 2.35 15.99 7.36
N TRP A 365 1.38 15.69 6.47
CA TRP A 365 0.20 16.53 6.31
C TRP A 365 -0.68 16.58 7.57
N LEU A 366 -0.82 15.47 8.29
CA LEU A 366 -1.57 15.42 9.55
C LEU A 366 -0.88 16.20 10.67
N GLU A 367 0.45 16.20 10.74
CA GLU A 367 1.22 16.99 11.71
C GLU A 367 1.15 18.50 11.40
N ARG A 368 1.14 18.89 10.12
CA ARG A 368 1.09 20.30 9.68
C ARG A 368 -0.31 20.90 9.58
N SER A 369 -1.38 20.10 9.58
CA SER A 369 -2.77 20.58 9.51
C SER A 369 -3.33 20.95 10.90
N GLU A 370 -4.40 21.75 10.94
CA GLU A 370 -4.97 22.27 12.18
C GLU A 370 -5.28 21.17 13.20
N GLY A 371 -4.81 21.35 14.44
CA GLY A 371 -4.94 20.38 15.52
C GLY A 371 -3.96 19.20 15.46
N GLY A 372 -3.10 19.10 14.45
CA GLY A 372 -1.97 18.17 14.38
C GLY A 372 -2.35 16.70 14.51
N ILE A 373 -1.47 15.86 15.05
CA ILE A 373 -1.74 14.44 15.30
C ILE A 373 -2.53 14.17 16.61
N ARG A 374 -3.40 15.09 17.07
CA ARG A 374 -4.20 14.87 18.31
C ARG A 374 -5.16 13.68 18.17
N PRO A 375 -5.32 12.83 19.20
CA PRO A 375 -6.25 11.68 19.14
C PRO A 375 -7.67 12.08 18.76
N GLU A 376 -8.17 13.21 19.29
CA GLU A 376 -9.52 13.73 19.03
C GLU A 376 -9.82 14.03 17.55
N ARG A 377 -8.80 14.19 16.68
CA ARG A 377 -9.01 14.35 15.23
C ARG A 377 -9.25 13.04 14.50
N PHE A 378 -8.85 11.89 15.05
CA PHE A 378 -9.00 10.59 14.38
C PHE A 378 -10.35 9.97 14.72
N PHE A 379 -10.94 9.25 13.76
CA PHE A 379 -12.17 8.51 14.00
C PHE A 379 -11.99 7.51 15.15
N ASN A 380 -12.93 7.51 16.11
CA ASN A 380 -12.84 6.77 17.39
C ASN A 380 -11.51 6.95 18.17
N ARG A 381 -10.77 8.05 17.91
CA ARG A 381 -9.41 8.33 18.41
C ARG A 381 -8.33 7.32 17.98
N TRP A 382 -8.62 6.47 17.00
CA TRP A 382 -7.67 5.48 16.48
C TRP A 382 -6.68 6.14 15.51
N LYS A 383 -5.55 6.56 16.06
CA LYS A 383 -4.43 7.19 15.34
C LYS A 383 -3.76 6.21 14.38
N PHE A 384 -4.34 6.02 13.21
CA PHE A 384 -3.92 5.00 12.25
C PHE A 384 -3.88 5.53 10.80
N ILE A 385 -2.84 5.12 10.07
CA ILE A 385 -2.71 5.31 8.63
C ILE A 385 -2.69 3.92 7.96
N GLY A 386 -3.71 3.63 7.16
CA GLY A 386 -3.79 2.43 6.33
C GLY A 386 -3.15 2.65 4.97
N SER A 387 -2.57 1.60 4.38
CA SER A 387 -1.91 1.69 3.06
C SER A 387 -2.14 0.49 2.16
N SER A 388 -2.15 0.72 0.83
CA SER A 388 -2.49 -0.26 -0.22
C SER A 388 -1.52 -1.43 -0.33
N LYS A 389 -0.32 -1.24 0.21
CA LYS A 389 0.68 -2.25 0.52
C LYS A 389 1.13 -2.00 1.96
N PRO A 390 1.57 -3.01 2.73
CA PRO A 390 2.20 -2.74 4.02
C PRO A 390 3.40 -1.79 3.85
N PRO A 391 3.76 -0.97 4.85
CA PRO A 391 4.87 -0.02 4.74
C PRO A 391 6.19 -0.68 4.33
N CYS A 392 7.02 0.02 3.56
CA CYS A 392 8.38 -0.45 3.27
C CYS A 392 9.29 -0.35 4.50
N LYS A 393 10.49 -0.96 4.46
CA LYS A 393 11.44 -0.97 5.60
C LYS A 393 11.78 0.45 6.10
N LEU A 394 11.91 1.43 5.20
CA LEU A 394 12.21 2.81 5.58
C LEU A 394 11.01 3.59 6.11
N CYS A 395 9.79 3.28 5.63
CA CYS A 395 8.57 3.77 6.28
C CYS A 395 8.46 3.21 7.71
N SER A 396 8.75 1.92 7.91
CA SER A 396 8.83 1.32 9.25
C SER A 396 9.82 2.08 10.13
N TYR A 397 11.06 2.27 9.68
CA TYR A 397 12.08 2.99 10.44
C TYR A 397 11.72 4.47 10.69
N PHE A 398 10.92 5.11 9.82
CA PHE A 398 10.37 6.43 10.10
C PHE A 398 9.37 6.38 11.26
N PHE A 399 8.35 5.51 11.21
CA PHE A 399 7.37 5.41 12.30
C PHE A 399 7.95 4.85 13.61
N ASP A 400 9.07 4.12 13.55
CA ASP A 400 9.76 3.60 14.74
C ASP A 400 10.73 4.62 15.39
N GLU A 401 11.21 5.65 14.67
CA GLU A 401 12.23 6.63 15.13
C GLU A 401 11.73 8.08 15.19
N TYR A 402 10.67 8.42 14.46
CA TYR A 402 10.03 9.72 14.54
C TYR A 402 9.17 9.79 15.82
N PRO A 403 9.12 10.93 16.54
CA PRO A 403 8.32 11.07 17.76
C PRO A 403 6.82 11.14 17.45
N THR A 404 6.21 9.99 17.15
CA THR A 404 4.79 9.85 16.81
C THR A 404 4.22 8.53 17.34
N ASP A 405 3.00 8.61 17.85
CA ASP A 405 2.15 7.49 18.27
C ASP A 405 1.07 7.17 17.21
N VAL A 406 1.18 7.76 16.01
CA VAL A 406 0.39 7.36 14.84
C VAL A 406 0.88 6.02 14.32
N GLN A 407 0.00 5.03 14.30
CA GLN A 407 0.31 3.65 13.94
C GLN A 407 0.09 3.38 12.46
N VAL A 408 0.88 2.45 11.92
CA VAL A 408 0.75 1.91 10.56
C VAL A 408 0.65 0.38 10.60
N ARG A 409 0.42 -0.24 9.45
CA ARG A 409 0.44 -1.70 9.30
C ARG A 409 1.86 -2.27 9.55
N PRO A 410 2.02 -3.52 10.00
CA PRO A 410 3.33 -4.17 10.08
C PRO A 410 4.05 -4.18 8.72
N SER A 411 5.31 -3.76 8.67
CA SER A 411 6.06 -3.61 7.41
C SER A 411 6.33 -4.93 6.68
N HIS A 412 6.33 -4.90 5.33
CA HIS A 412 6.80 -6.04 4.51
C HIS A 412 8.34 -6.14 4.43
N GLN A 413 9.08 -5.24 5.10
CA GLN A 413 10.54 -5.22 5.28
C GLN A 413 11.43 -5.22 4.02
N ASN A 414 10.89 -4.95 2.83
CA ASN A 414 11.72 -4.69 1.65
C ASN A 414 12.14 -3.21 1.68
N ALA A 415 13.41 -2.92 1.37
CA ALA A 415 13.93 -1.57 1.20
C ALA A 415 13.79 -1.11 -0.26
N TYR A 416 13.48 0.17 -0.47
CA TYR A 416 13.43 0.81 -1.78
C TYR A 416 14.29 2.06 -1.78
N PHE A 417 15.05 2.29 -2.85
CA PHE A 417 15.92 3.46 -2.97
C PHE A 417 15.14 4.77 -3.17
N ALA A 418 13.97 4.70 -3.80
CA ALA A 418 13.11 5.85 -4.13
C ALA A 418 12.33 6.39 -2.90
N TRP A 419 13.01 6.65 -1.78
CA TRP A 419 12.43 7.07 -0.50
C TRP A 419 13.21 8.25 0.08
N ARG A 420 12.53 9.28 0.60
CA ARG A 420 13.13 10.38 1.36
C ARG A 420 12.27 10.80 2.56
N MET A 421 12.90 11.49 3.51
CA MET A 421 12.23 12.22 4.59
C MET A 421 11.28 13.31 4.03
N PRO A 422 10.24 13.70 4.79
CA PRO A 422 9.45 14.89 4.54
C PRO A 422 10.27 16.16 4.31
N ASP A 423 9.64 17.11 3.64
CA ASP A 423 10.12 18.48 3.57
C ASP A 423 9.89 19.21 4.89
N VAL A 424 10.73 20.20 5.17
CA VAL A 424 10.58 21.10 6.32
C VAL A 424 10.72 22.51 5.78
N TYR A 425 9.79 23.38 6.14
CA TYR A 425 9.72 24.76 5.69
C TYR A 425 10.26 25.71 6.76
N GLU A 426 10.74 26.89 6.38
CA GLU A 426 11.31 27.87 7.32
C GLU A 426 10.34 28.28 8.43
N SER A 427 9.04 28.32 8.12
CA SER A 427 7.94 28.56 9.06
C SER A 427 7.80 27.52 10.18
N GLN A 428 8.43 26.35 10.05
CA GLN A 428 8.46 25.29 11.07
C GLN A 428 9.68 25.37 12.00
N GLY A 429 10.59 26.34 11.76
CA GLY A 429 11.73 26.64 12.63
C GLY A 429 12.88 25.63 12.64
N GLU A 430 13.94 25.99 13.38
CA GLU A 430 15.15 25.18 13.50
C GLU A 430 14.89 23.82 14.16
N GLU A 431 13.97 23.75 15.13
CA GLU A 431 13.62 22.51 15.83
C GLU A 431 13.11 21.44 14.86
N SER A 432 12.25 21.80 13.90
CA SER A 432 11.75 20.86 12.89
C SER A 432 12.87 20.38 11.95
N SER A 433 13.81 21.26 11.62
CA SER A 433 15.00 20.89 10.83
C SER A 433 15.92 19.94 11.61
N ARG A 434 16.13 20.21 12.90
CA ARG A 434 16.90 19.35 13.83
C ARG A 434 16.23 17.99 14.03
N LYS A 435 14.92 17.95 14.25
CA LYS A 435 14.10 16.71 14.33
C LYS A 435 14.29 15.86 13.07
N ARG A 436 14.15 16.45 11.88
CA ARG A 436 14.37 15.75 10.60
C ARG A 436 15.79 15.18 10.48
N MET A 437 16.82 15.91 10.90
CA MET A 437 18.20 15.38 10.87
C MET A 437 18.42 14.24 11.86
N LEU A 438 17.92 14.36 13.10
CA LEU A 438 18.06 13.31 14.12
C LEU A 438 17.41 12.00 13.68
N VAL A 439 16.17 12.05 13.18
CA VAL A 439 15.47 10.86 12.66
C VAL A 439 16.19 10.27 11.44
N MET A 440 16.71 11.10 10.53
CA MET A 440 17.48 10.63 9.37
C MET A 440 18.79 9.93 9.77
N GLU A 441 19.47 10.41 10.82
CA GLU A 441 20.66 9.76 11.38
C GLU A 441 20.31 8.43 12.09
N SER A 442 19.20 8.36 12.83
CA SER A 442 18.68 7.12 13.43
C SER A 442 18.33 6.06 12.38
N ILE A 443 17.58 6.43 11.33
CA ILE A 443 17.24 5.54 10.21
C ILE A 443 18.52 5.01 9.54
N LYS A 444 19.54 5.87 9.37
CA LYS A 444 20.86 5.46 8.85
C LYS A 444 21.60 4.51 9.80
N ALA A 445 21.49 4.70 11.12
CA ALA A 445 22.07 3.78 12.10
C ALA A 445 21.41 2.38 12.01
N ARG A 446 20.08 2.32 11.82
CA ARG A 446 19.37 1.06 11.53
C ARG A 446 19.86 0.42 10.23
N ILE A 447 19.93 1.16 9.13
CA ILE A 447 20.47 0.67 7.84
C ILE A 447 21.88 0.08 8.01
N ARG A 448 22.75 0.70 8.83
CA ARG A 448 24.08 0.16 9.16
C ARG A 448 24.01 -1.14 9.96
N ALA A 449 23.17 -1.21 10.99
CA ALA A 449 22.99 -2.43 11.78
C ALA A 449 22.49 -3.59 10.91
N ASP A 450 21.56 -3.30 10.01
CA ASP A 450 20.98 -4.23 9.05
C ASP A 450 22.02 -4.78 8.06
N VAL A 451 22.85 -3.91 7.47
CA VAL A 451 23.97 -4.33 6.60
C VAL A 451 24.91 -5.29 7.35
N VAL A 452 25.35 -4.92 8.56
CA VAL A 452 26.22 -5.77 9.39
C VAL A 452 25.55 -7.10 9.76
N ARG A 453 24.24 -7.11 10.04
CA ARG A 453 23.47 -8.33 10.33
C ARG A 453 23.40 -9.24 9.10
N ILE A 454 23.03 -8.73 7.93
CA ILE A 454 22.91 -9.53 6.68
C ILE A 454 24.26 -10.16 6.33
N LEU A 455 25.37 -9.43 6.46
CA LEU A 455 26.71 -9.96 6.23
C LEU A 455 27.10 -11.09 7.19
N SER A 456 26.65 -11.00 8.45
CA SER A 456 26.99 -11.94 9.52
C SER A 456 26.12 -13.19 9.51
N GLU A 457 24.82 -13.04 9.30
CA GLU A 457 23.84 -14.15 9.24
C GLU A 457 23.74 -14.80 7.85
N LYS A 458 24.20 -14.10 6.79
CA LYS A 458 23.93 -14.41 5.37
C LYS A 458 22.43 -14.52 5.04
N LEU A 459 21.59 -13.82 5.79
CA LEU A 459 20.13 -13.81 5.65
C LEU A 459 19.58 -12.37 5.59
N ALA A 460 18.85 -12.05 4.52
CA ALA A 460 18.15 -10.79 4.36
C ALA A 460 16.76 -10.81 5.01
N ASP A 461 16.20 -9.65 5.34
CA ASP A 461 14.76 -9.54 5.60
C ASP A 461 13.99 -9.29 4.31
N GLY A 462 12.66 -9.21 4.44
CA GLY A 462 11.75 -8.87 3.36
C GLY A 462 10.94 -10.06 2.90
N ARG A 463 9.94 -9.77 2.06
CA ARG A 463 9.04 -10.77 1.46
C ARG A 463 9.25 -10.81 -0.06
N PRO A 464 9.18 -11.98 -0.73
CA PRO A 464 9.28 -12.07 -2.19
C PRO A 464 8.27 -11.17 -2.92
N HIS A 465 7.12 -10.93 -2.28
CA HIS A 465 6.07 -10.01 -2.70
C HIS A 465 5.87 -8.87 -1.69
N ASP A 466 5.55 -7.68 -2.18
CA ASP A 466 5.39 -6.45 -1.39
C ASP A 466 3.99 -6.30 -0.73
N SER A 467 3.24 -7.39 -0.54
CA SER A 467 1.96 -7.36 0.15
C SER A 467 1.57 -8.68 0.81
N SER A 468 0.80 -8.58 1.88
CA SER A 468 0.32 -9.69 2.71
C SER A 468 -0.81 -10.56 2.14
N ALA A 469 -1.39 -10.23 0.98
CA ALA A 469 -2.64 -10.80 0.44
C ALA A 469 -2.66 -12.31 0.11
N TYR A 470 -1.64 -13.06 0.54
CA TYR A 470 -1.45 -14.49 0.27
C TYR A 470 -1.60 -15.37 1.54
N ILE A 471 -1.11 -14.94 2.71
CA ILE A 471 -0.76 -15.86 3.81
C ILE A 471 -1.49 -15.57 5.13
N SER A 472 -2.81 -15.77 5.15
CA SER A 472 -3.54 -15.96 6.42
C SER A 472 -4.83 -16.80 6.33
N LEU A 473 -5.08 -17.45 5.18
CA LEU A 473 -6.19 -18.37 4.89
C LEU A 473 -6.11 -19.76 5.59
N TRP A 474 -5.61 -19.80 6.82
CA TRP A 474 -6.06 -20.62 7.95
C TRP A 474 -4.98 -20.71 9.02
N ARG A 475 -5.32 -20.33 10.25
CA ARG A 475 -4.75 -20.95 11.45
C ARG A 475 -5.64 -22.15 11.80
N GLY A 476 -5.06 -23.33 11.99
CA GLY A 476 -5.84 -24.56 12.03
C GLY A 476 -6.85 -24.63 13.17
N THR A 477 -8.13 -24.87 12.85
CA THR A 477 -9.09 -25.33 13.86
C THR A 477 -8.76 -26.78 14.24
N ALA A 478 -8.31 -26.99 15.47
CA ALA A 478 -8.76 -28.20 16.18
C ALA A 478 -10.29 -28.06 16.39
N PRO A 479 -11.08 -29.14 16.33
CA PRO A 479 -12.53 -29.08 16.48
C PRO A 479 -12.94 -28.79 17.93
N GLY A 480 -12.89 -27.52 18.32
CA GLY A 480 -13.56 -27.00 19.51
C GLY A 480 -15.01 -26.57 19.19
N PRO A 481 -15.88 -26.47 20.20
CA PRO A 481 -17.24 -25.95 20.01
C PRO A 481 -17.20 -24.47 19.55
N PRO A 482 -18.24 -23.99 18.84
CA PRO A 482 -18.27 -22.62 18.33
C PRO A 482 -18.24 -21.60 19.48
N GLY A 483 -17.16 -20.83 19.55
CA GLY A 483 -17.11 -19.62 20.38
C GLY A 483 -18.05 -18.57 19.79
N ASN A 484 -18.82 -17.89 20.66
CA ASN A 484 -19.87 -16.97 20.25
C ASN A 484 -19.38 -15.94 19.22
N ALA A 485 -20.11 -15.81 18.12
CA ALA A 485 -20.04 -14.61 17.28
C ALA A 485 -20.41 -13.38 18.12
N ILE A 486 -19.92 -12.21 17.70
CA ILE A 486 -20.20 -10.94 18.38
C ILE A 486 -21.70 -10.65 18.23
N SER A 487 -22.49 -10.76 19.30
CA SER A 487 -23.89 -10.34 19.25
C SER A 487 -23.95 -8.83 19.04
N LEU A 488 -24.74 -8.41 18.05
CA LEU A 488 -25.05 -7.01 17.77
C LEU A 488 -25.56 -6.29 19.01
N GLU A 489 -26.37 -6.97 19.83
CA GLU A 489 -26.99 -6.48 21.07
C GLU A 489 -25.95 -5.98 22.09
N ALA A 490 -24.82 -6.68 22.21
CA ALA A 490 -23.73 -6.31 23.12
C ALA A 490 -22.97 -5.05 22.65
N THR A 491 -23.10 -4.71 21.36
CA THR A 491 -22.51 -3.50 20.75
C THR A 491 -23.46 -2.31 20.90
N THR A 492 -24.77 -2.52 20.76
CA THR A 492 -25.80 -1.47 20.92
C THR A 492 -25.74 -0.82 22.30
N GLN A 493 -25.63 -1.61 23.37
CA GLN A 493 -25.60 -1.12 24.76
C GLN A 493 -24.41 -0.20 25.07
N LEU A 494 -23.30 -0.31 24.32
CA LEU A 494 -22.16 0.62 24.44
C LEU A 494 -22.44 1.95 23.73
N LEU A 495 -23.08 1.92 22.56
CA LEU A 495 -23.39 3.12 21.76
C LEU A 495 -24.48 4.01 22.40
N GLU A 496 -25.51 3.41 22.99
CA GLU A 496 -26.61 4.14 23.66
C GLU A 496 -26.12 4.99 24.84
N SER A 497 -25.02 4.61 25.49
CA SER A 497 -24.41 5.38 26.59
C SER A 497 -23.81 6.73 26.15
N HIS A 498 -23.52 6.90 24.84
CA HIS A 498 -22.82 8.06 24.31
C HIS A 498 -23.70 9.05 23.52
N THR A 499 -24.88 8.64 23.06
CA THR A 499 -25.75 9.45 22.18
C THR A 499 -26.71 10.41 22.90
N LEU A 500 -26.77 10.39 24.24
CA LEU A 500 -27.60 11.28 25.05
C LEU A 500 -27.07 12.72 25.22
N SER A 501 -25.98 13.09 24.55
CA SER A 501 -25.40 14.44 24.61
C SER A 501 -25.23 15.05 23.22
N LYS A 502 -25.80 16.26 23.04
CA LYS A 502 -25.84 17.09 21.82
C LYS A 502 -26.88 16.70 20.75
N LYS A 503 -28.06 17.33 20.85
CA LYS A 503 -28.95 17.68 19.73
C LYS A 503 -29.02 19.23 19.61
N HIS A 504 -29.58 19.72 18.50
CA HIS A 504 -29.49 21.09 17.93
C HIS A 504 -28.15 21.37 17.22
N GLU A 505 -28.04 22.02 16.05
CA GLU A 505 -28.97 22.55 15.01
C GLU A 505 -28.07 22.86 13.78
N GLN A 506 -28.22 22.47 12.51
CA GLN A 506 -29.30 22.19 11.53
C GLN A 506 -29.69 23.37 10.59
N GLY A 507 -29.32 23.27 9.29
CA GLY A 507 -29.70 24.16 8.16
C GLY A 507 -28.51 24.47 7.21
N SER A 508 -28.38 23.92 5.98
CA SER A 508 -29.06 24.21 4.68
C SER A 508 -28.56 25.51 3.97
N THR A 509 -28.42 25.66 2.64
CA THR A 509 -28.64 24.80 1.43
C THR A 509 -28.09 25.50 0.15
N ASP A 510 -27.68 24.74 -0.89
CA ASP A 510 -27.66 25.09 -2.35
C ASP A 510 -26.78 26.32 -2.81
N ARG A 511 -26.31 26.57 -4.06
CA ARG A 511 -26.28 26.00 -5.45
C ARG A 511 -25.29 26.85 -6.33
N GLU A 512 -24.82 26.57 -7.56
CA GLU A 512 -24.77 25.41 -8.50
C GLU A 512 -23.76 25.68 -9.68
N SER A 513 -23.52 24.68 -10.55
CA SER A 513 -23.26 24.74 -12.02
C SER A 513 -22.26 25.73 -12.69
N ALA A 514 -21.19 25.21 -13.32
CA ALA A 514 -21.13 24.94 -14.79
C ALA A 514 -19.72 24.96 -15.46
N LYS A 515 -19.40 23.88 -16.20
CA LYS A 515 -18.60 23.78 -17.48
C LYS A 515 -17.11 24.19 -17.50
N GLU A 516 -16.16 23.56 -18.20
CA GLU A 516 -16.02 22.48 -19.22
C GLU A 516 -15.12 23.00 -20.37
N VAL A 517 -13.87 22.53 -20.47
CA VAL A 517 -13.09 22.44 -21.73
C VAL A 517 -12.17 21.23 -21.63
N VAL A 518 -12.14 20.39 -22.68
CA VAL A 518 -11.30 19.17 -22.76
C VAL A 518 -10.06 19.42 -23.62
N LYS A 519 -8.91 18.83 -23.27
CA LYS A 519 -7.91 18.46 -24.30
C LYS A 519 -7.02 17.24 -23.98
N VAL A 520 -7.37 16.16 -24.68
CA VAL A 520 -6.60 14.95 -25.00
C VAL A 520 -5.09 15.17 -25.21
N LEU A 521 -4.24 14.24 -24.75
CA LEU A 521 -3.07 13.75 -25.52
C LEU A 521 -2.53 12.37 -25.03
N ASP A 522 -2.72 11.36 -25.90
CA ASP A 522 -1.86 10.19 -26.20
C ASP A 522 -1.46 9.15 -25.12
N GLU A 523 -1.69 7.87 -25.43
CA GLU A 523 -1.35 6.69 -24.61
C GLU A 523 -0.39 5.76 -25.38
N ASN A 524 0.88 5.58 -24.95
CA ASN A 524 1.77 4.61 -25.62
C ASN A 524 3.06 4.21 -24.84
N HIS A 525 2.99 3.86 -23.54
CA HIS A 525 4.19 3.46 -22.77
C HIS A 525 4.03 2.41 -21.64
N GLU A 526 2.87 1.76 -21.46
CA GLU A 526 2.64 0.90 -20.28
C GLU A 526 3.32 -0.49 -20.31
N GLU A 527 3.69 -1.04 -21.48
CA GLU A 527 4.07 -2.47 -21.57
C GLU A 527 5.44 -2.83 -20.98
N GLU A 528 6.42 -1.91 -20.98
CA GLU A 528 7.81 -2.28 -20.67
C GLU A 528 8.12 -2.42 -19.16
N LEU A 529 7.28 -1.84 -18.28
CA LEU A 529 7.57 -1.72 -16.85
C LEU A 529 7.32 -3.01 -16.04
N LEU A 530 6.58 -3.98 -16.58
CA LEU A 530 6.24 -5.23 -15.87
C LEU A 530 7.38 -6.27 -15.85
N PHE A 531 8.26 -6.31 -16.85
CA PHE A 531 9.07 -7.50 -17.13
C PHE A 531 10.57 -7.43 -16.80
N LYS A 532 11.19 -6.24 -16.74
CA LYS A 532 12.65 -6.12 -16.60
C LYS A 532 13.23 -6.49 -15.22
N GLY A 533 12.39 -6.82 -14.22
CA GLY A 533 12.83 -7.06 -12.84
C GLY A 533 13.43 -8.45 -12.52
N ARG A 534 13.27 -9.49 -13.37
CA ARG A 534 13.64 -10.88 -13.00
C ARG A 534 14.37 -11.71 -14.07
N SER A 535 14.61 -11.21 -15.29
CA SER A 535 15.09 -12.06 -16.42
C SER A 535 16.62 -12.25 -16.51
N ALA A 536 17.42 -11.43 -15.82
CA ALA A 536 18.87 -11.32 -16.04
C ALA A 536 19.76 -12.43 -15.41
N VAL A 537 19.18 -13.51 -14.86
CA VAL A 537 19.92 -14.53 -14.08
C VAL A 537 19.57 -15.97 -14.52
N ARG A 538 18.95 -16.18 -15.69
CA ARG A 538 18.52 -17.52 -16.16
C ARG A 538 18.99 -17.86 -17.59
N LYS A 539 20.31 -17.76 -17.83
CA LYS A 539 21.01 -18.36 -18.98
C LYS A 539 22.45 -18.79 -18.66
N THR A 540 22.59 -19.82 -17.83
CA THR A 540 23.67 -20.83 -17.81
C THR A 540 23.10 -22.08 -17.19
#